data_AF-Q19N27-F1
#
_entry.id   AF-Q19N27-F1
#
_cell.length_a   1.000
_cell.length_b   1.000
_cell.length_c   1.000
_cell.angle_alpha   90.00
_cell.angle_beta   90.00
_cell.angle_gamma   90.00
#
_symmetry.space_group_name_H-M   'P 1'
#
loop_
_entity.id
_entity.type
_entity.pdbx_description
1 polymer ?
#
loop_
_entity_poly.entity_id
_entity_poly.type
_entity_poly.pdbx_seq_one_letter_code
_entity_poly.pdbx_strand_id
1 'polypeptide(L)'
;MTQISEVDLIDETRTKIDDNPRKISGIKTNYIGHRTFRDIETGEVIELEYVEKKVSHTLPKGWRRVYLEHFMEVLTGLLASNRKIDVIEYILSNLDSENKFTQTQAFVVKKLKSNPRTVNETFKYLVDMDFMKKQGTAYIVNPKYVCAFGSDKKNRTIAINYSYDEPTLFD
;
A
#
# COMPACT_ATOMS: atom_id res chain seq x y z
N MET A 1 19.26 -20.71 -45.82
CA MET A 1 18.38 -19.68 -45.24
C MET A 1 17.34 -20.41 -44.44
N THR A 2 17.52 -20.46 -43.13
CA THR A 2 16.82 -21.37 -42.23
C THR A 2 15.61 -20.67 -41.66
N GLN A 3 14.43 -21.29 -41.82
CA GLN A 3 13.17 -20.88 -41.23
C GLN A 3 13.30 -20.79 -39.71
N ILE A 4 12.85 -19.68 -39.13
CA ILE A 4 12.73 -19.51 -37.68
C ILE A 4 11.42 -20.18 -37.29
N SER A 5 11.53 -21.28 -36.54
CA SER A 5 10.43 -22.04 -35.97
C SER A 5 9.73 -21.24 -34.88
N GLU A 6 8.39 -21.17 -34.96
CA GLU A 6 7.52 -20.86 -33.83
C GLU A 6 7.85 -21.81 -32.67
N VAL A 7 8.27 -21.25 -31.54
CA VAL A 7 8.41 -22.00 -30.28
C VAL A 7 7.16 -21.71 -29.47
N ASP A 8 6.28 -22.70 -29.46
CA ASP A 8 5.13 -22.80 -28.55
C ASP A 8 5.61 -22.67 -27.09
N LEU A 9 5.27 -21.56 -26.45
CA LEU A 9 5.40 -21.40 -25.00
C LEU A 9 4.16 -22.02 -24.35
N ILE A 10 4.30 -23.29 -23.95
CA ILE A 10 3.34 -24.00 -23.09
C ILE A 10 3.56 -23.46 -21.66
N ASP A 11 2.71 -22.53 -21.23
CA ASP A 11 2.67 -22.02 -19.86
C ASP A 11 1.90 -23.01 -18.97
N GLU A 12 2.63 -23.91 -18.30
CA GLU A 12 2.08 -24.91 -17.37
C GLU A 12 1.73 -24.34 -15.98
N THR A 13 1.59 -23.02 -15.80
CA THR A 13 1.06 -22.49 -14.55
C THR A 13 -0.47 -22.66 -14.50
N ARG A 14 -0.91 -23.77 -13.88
CA ARG A 14 -2.32 -24.04 -13.53
C ARG A 14 -2.95 -22.83 -12.84
N THR A 15 -3.59 -21.97 -13.61
CA THR A 15 -4.38 -20.85 -13.10
C THR A 15 -5.65 -21.46 -12.51
N LYS A 16 -5.75 -21.54 -11.19
CA LYS A 16 -7.04 -21.85 -10.55
C LYS A 16 -7.96 -20.64 -10.75
N ILE A 17 -8.87 -20.76 -11.70
CA ILE A 17 -9.93 -19.78 -11.92
C ILE A 17 -10.95 -20.01 -10.79
N ASP A 18 -11.06 -19.04 -9.88
CA ASP A 18 -12.13 -19.00 -8.87
C ASP A 18 -13.40 -18.51 -9.57
N ASP A 19 -14.28 -19.43 -9.97
CA ASP A 19 -15.53 -19.18 -10.69
C ASP A 19 -16.64 -18.55 -9.83
N ASN A 20 -16.31 -17.93 -8.69
CA ASN A 20 -17.31 -17.27 -7.84
C ASN A 20 -17.69 -15.87 -8.39
N PRO A 21 -18.91 -15.67 -8.93
CA PRO A 21 -19.31 -14.40 -9.54
C PRO A 21 -19.44 -13.23 -8.55
N ARG A 22 -19.35 -13.49 -7.23
CA ARG A 22 -19.38 -12.45 -6.18
C ARG A 22 -18.02 -11.85 -5.84
N LYS A 23 -16.93 -12.29 -6.47
CA LYS A 23 -15.57 -11.85 -6.13
C LYS A 23 -14.71 -11.57 -7.36
N ILE A 24 -15.24 -10.79 -8.30
CA ILE A 24 -14.36 -10.10 -9.27
C ILE A 24 -13.62 -9.01 -8.48
N SER A 25 -12.59 -9.42 -7.74
CA SER A 25 -11.65 -8.49 -7.14
C SER A 25 -11.03 -7.74 -8.31
N GLY A 26 -11.13 -6.42 -8.33
CA GLY A 26 -10.49 -5.60 -9.36
C GLY A 26 -8.96 -5.70 -9.34
N ILE A 27 -8.36 -6.69 -8.67
CA ILE A 27 -6.93 -6.91 -8.52
C ILE A 27 -6.62 -8.28 -9.15
N LYS A 28 -5.82 -8.28 -10.21
CA LYS A 28 -5.24 -9.48 -10.82
C LYS A 28 -3.78 -9.59 -10.40
N THR A 29 -3.42 -10.66 -9.70
CA THR A 29 -2.03 -10.96 -9.32
C THR A 29 -1.44 -11.93 -10.33
N ASN A 30 -0.37 -11.54 -11.02
CA ASN A 30 0.42 -12.39 -11.90
C ASN A 30 1.77 -12.64 -11.21
N TYR A 31 2.04 -13.89 -10.85
CA TYR A 31 3.36 -14.29 -10.41
C TYR A 31 4.25 -14.48 -11.63
N ILE A 32 5.34 -13.72 -11.75
CA ILE A 32 6.23 -13.76 -12.93
C ILE A 32 7.46 -14.63 -12.64
N GLY A 33 7.83 -14.83 -11.38
CA GLY A 33 8.99 -15.62 -10.97
C GLY A 33 10.27 -14.79 -10.94
N HIS A 34 11.40 -15.40 -11.26
CA HIS A 34 12.71 -14.75 -11.17
C HIS A 34 12.91 -13.73 -12.29
N ARG A 35 13.34 -12.52 -11.93
CA ARG A 35 13.80 -11.50 -12.87
C ARG A 35 15.14 -10.93 -12.45
N THR A 36 15.97 -10.69 -13.45
CA THR A 36 17.27 -10.04 -13.31
C THR A 36 17.13 -8.57 -13.66
N PHE A 37 17.49 -7.69 -12.74
CA PHE A 37 17.57 -6.24 -12.96
C PHE A 37 19.03 -5.82 -12.94
N ARG A 38 19.38 -4.82 -13.77
CA ARG A 38 20.71 -4.23 -13.76
C ARG A 38 20.62 -2.78 -13.34
N ASP A 39 21.34 -2.43 -12.29
CA ASP A 39 21.55 -1.03 -11.93
C ASP A 39 22.41 -0.38 -13.02
N ILE A 40 21.90 0.70 -13.61
CA ILE A 40 22.57 1.38 -14.74
C ILE A 40 23.77 2.20 -14.25
N GLU A 41 23.75 2.67 -13.00
CA GLU A 41 24.79 3.51 -12.41
C GLU A 41 25.93 2.65 -11.86
N THR A 42 25.62 1.60 -11.10
CA THR A 42 26.64 0.72 -10.49
C THR A 42 27.04 -0.46 -11.37
N GLY A 43 26.20 -0.82 -12.35
CA GLY A 43 26.38 -2.01 -13.18
C GLY A 43 26.02 -3.31 -12.47
N GLU A 44 25.62 -3.27 -11.20
CA GLU A 44 25.27 -4.41 -10.38
C GLU A 44 24.03 -5.14 -10.93
N VAL A 45 24.07 -6.47 -10.87
CA VAL A 45 23.00 -7.34 -11.33
C VAL A 45 22.28 -7.91 -10.12
N ILE A 46 21.00 -7.60 -9.99
CA ILE A 46 20.15 -7.96 -8.87
C ILE A 46 19.12 -8.99 -9.34
N GLU A 47 19.13 -10.18 -8.76
CA GLU A 47 18.11 -11.20 -9.00
C GLU A 47 16.98 -11.08 -7.97
N LEU A 48 15.74 -10.97 -8.44
CA LEU A 48 14.56 -10.72 -7.62
C LEU A 48 13.44 -11.71 -7.96
N GLU A 49 12.72 -12.16 -6.95
CA GLU A 49 11.40 -12.77 -7.15
C GLU A 49 10.37 -11.67 -7.44
N TYR A 50 9.77 -11.69 -8.64
CA TYR A 50 8.92 -10.62 -9.15
C TYR A 50 7.45 -11.03 -9.21
N VAL A 51 6.61 -10.27 -8.51
CA VAL A 51 5.15 -10.42 -8.54
C VAL A 51 4.53 -9.13 -9.05
N GLU A 52 3.75 -9.24 -10.12
CA GLU A 52 3.00 -8.11 -10.68
C GLU A 52 1.55 -8.16 -10.19
N LYS A 53 1.07 -7.06 -9.60
CA LYS A 53 -0.36 -6.91 -9.24
C LYS A 53 -0.96 -5.82 -10.10
N LYS A 54 -1.79 -6.19 -11.07
CA LYS A 54 -2.56 -5.26 -11.89
C LYS A 54 -3.86 -4.93 -11.18
N VAL A 55 -4.11 -3.64 -10.98
CA VAL A 55 -5.32 -3.17 -10.30
C VAL A 55 -6.18 -2.38 -11.28
N SER A 56 -7.44 -2.77 -11.38
CA SER A 56 -8.46 -2.10 -12.14
C SER A 56 -8.87 -0.79 -11.46
N HIS A 57 -8.90 0.28 -12.25
CA HIS A 57 -9.42 1.58 -11.84
C HIS A 57 -10.95 1.61 -11.67
N THR A 58 -11.66 0.51 -11.97
CA THR A 58 -13.12 0.40 -11.81
C THR A 58 -13.59 0.22 -10.36
N LEU A 59 -12.66 0.09 -9.40
CA LEU A 59 -13.03 0.01 -7.99
C LEU A 59 -13.61 1.35 -7.52
N PRO A 60 -14.80 1.39 -6.89
CA PRO A 60 -15.51 2.63 -6.56
C PRO A 60 -14.79 3.53 -5.53
N LYS A 61 -13.80 2.97 -4.81
CA LYS A 61 -12.88 3.71 -3.94
C LYS A 61 -11.41 3.53 -4.34
N GLY A 62 -11.18 2.98 -5.54
CA GLY A 62 -9.88 2.57 -6.07
C GLY A 62 -9.18 1.54 -5.19
N TRP A 63 -7.87 1.42 -5.39
CA TRP A 63 -7.00 0.57 -4.60
C TRP A 63 -5.99 1.40 -3.84
N ARG A 64 -5.77 1.03 -2.58
CA ARG A 64 -4.76 1.63 -1.72
C ARG A 64 -3.93 0.51 -1.09
N ARG A 65 -2.62 0.58 -1.25
CA ARG A 65 -1.65 -0.25 -0.52
C ARG A 65 -1.42 0.38 0.85
N VAL A 66 -1.51 -0.44 1.89
CA VAL A 66 -1.07 -0.12 3.25
C VAL A 66 0.17 -0.96 3.55
N TYR A 67 1.23 -0.33 4.05
CA TYR A 67 2.44 -1.05 4.48
C TYR A 67 2.25 -1.50 5.92
N LEU A 68 1.80 -2.76 6.08
CA LEU A 68 1.36 -3.26 7.37
C LEU A 68 2.45 -3.16 8.44
N GLU A 69 3.71 -3.49 8.12
CA GLU A 69 4.85 -3.41 9.05
C GLU A 69 4.95 -2.04 9.74
N HIS A 70 5.05 -0.97 8.95
CA HIS A 70 5.07 0.40 9.50
C HIS A 70 3.74 0.79 10.14
N PHE A 71 2.62 0.26 9.63
CA PHE A 71 1.30 0.56 10.17
C PHE A 71 1.04 -0.13 11.52
N MET A 72 1.71 -1.25 11.84
CA MET A 72 1.57 -1.95 13.12
C MET A 72 2.04 -1.10 14.31
N GLU A 73 3.10 -0.31 14.14
CA GLU A 73 3.59 0.62 15.17
C GLU A 73 2.52 1.65 15.54
N VAL A 74 1.83 2.18 14.53
CA VAL A 74 0.72 3.13 14.69
C VAL A 74 -0.49 2.43 15.31
N LEU A 75 -0.84 1.23 14.83
CA LEU A 75 -2.00 0.46 15.31
C LEU A 75 -1.88 0.10 16.80
N THR A 76 -0.69 -0.23 17.29
CA THR A 76 -0.50 -0.68 18.67
C THR A 76 -0.95 0.37 19.69
N GLY A 77 -0.74 1.66 19.42
CA GLY A 77 -1.22 2.73 20.31
C GLY A 77 -2.72 3.05 20.17
N LEU A 78 -3.39 2.51 19.15
CA LEU A 78 -4.79 2.78 18.81
C LEU A 78 -5.74 1.65 19.27
N LEU A 79 -5.24 0.43 19.37
CA LEU A 79 -6.01 -0.77 19.74
C LEU A 79 -6.63 -0.73 21.14
N ALA A 80 -6.26 0.24 21.98
CA ALA A 80 -6.93 0.48 23.25
C ALA A 80 -8.38 1.01 23.12
N SER A 81 -8.80 1.47 21.93
CA SER A 81 -10.15 2.00 21.73
C SER A 81 -10.65 1.84 20.29
N ASN A 82 -11.72 1.06 20.11
CA ASN A 82 -12.39 0.86 18.80
C ASN A 82 -12.79 2.18 18.12
N ARG A 83 -13.11 3.23 18.90
CA ARG A 83 -13.49 4.54 18.35
C ARG A 83 -12.34 5.28 17.66
N LYS A 84 -11.09 5.01 18.04
CA LYS A 84 -9.91 5.60 17.36
C LYS A 84 -9.69 4.95 16.00
N ILE A 85 -9.99 3.65 15.89
CA ILE A 85 -9.93 2.89 14.64
C ILE A 85 -10.94 3.46 13.63
N ASP A 86 -12.18 3.71 14.06
CA ASP A 86 -13.22 4.33 13.21
C ASP A 86 -12.77 5.68 12.63
N VAL A 87 -12.06 6.50 13.42
CA VAL A 87 -11.54 7.80 12.99
C VAL A 87 -10.49 7.64 11.89
N ILE A 88 -9.61 6.65 11.99
CA ILE A 88 -8.56 6.42 10.99
C ILE A 88 -9.13 5.83 9.71
N GLU A 89 -10.03 4.85 9.83
CA GLU A 89 -10.75 4.31 8.68
C GLU A 89 -11.47 5.44 7.92
N TYR A 90 -12.08 6.37 8.67
CA TYR A 90 -12.70 7.55 8.09
C TYR A 90 -11.69 8.45 7.37
N ILE A 91 -10.55 8.78 7.98
CA ILE A 91 -9.50 9.59 7.34
C ILE A 91 -9.04 8.94 6.04
N LEU A 92 -8.68 7.65 6.08
CA LEU A 92 -8.16 6.89 4.94
C LEU A 92 -9.16 6.78 3.79
N SER A 93 -10.45 6.64 4.12
CA SER A 93 -11.53 6.58 3.13
C SER A 93 -11.83 7.92 2.46
N ASN A 94 -11.32 9.03 2.99
CA ASN A 94 -11.62 10.39 2.54
C ASN A 94 -10.37 11.18 2.11
N LEU A 95 -9.27 10.48 1.79
CA LEU A 95 -8.08 11.09 1.20
C LEU A 95 -8.28 11.38 -0.29
N ASP A 96 -7.71 12.48 -0.77
CA ASP A 96 -7.62 12.78 -2.20
C ASP A 96 -6.45 12.05 -2.90
N SER A 97 -6.18 12.39 -4.16
CA SER A 97 -5.09 11.85 -4.99
C SER A 97 -3.69 12.37 -4.60
N GLU A 98 -3.61 13.32 -3.67
CA GLU A 98 -2.40 13.85 -3.07
C GLU A 98 -2.24 13.41 -1.60
N ASN A 99 -3.01 12.41 -1.15
CA ASN A 99 -3.07 11.96 0.24
C ASN A 99 -3.45 13.05 1.24
N LYS A 100 -4.20 14.07 0.80
CA LYS A 100 -4.72 15.11 1.68
C LYS A 100 -6.09 14.74 2.22
N PHE A 101 -6.25 14.94 3.52
CA PHE A 101 -7.50 14.97 4.24
C PHE A 101 -7.88 16.43 4.52
N THR A 102 -8.94 16.92 3.89
CA THR A 102 -9.33 18.33 3.89
C THR A 102 -10.47 18.67 4.86
N GLN A 103 -11.05 17.67 5.51
CA GLN A 103 -12.18 17.86 6.40
C GLN A 103 -11.72 18.24 7.82
N THR A 104 -12.54 19.01 8.54
CA THR A 104 -12.19 19.47 9.89
C THR A 104 -12.50 18.41 10.94
N GLN A 105 -11.78 18.41 12.07
CA GLN A 105 -12.04 17.51 13.20
C GLN A 105 -13.50 17.63 13.69
N ALA A 106 -14.07 18.85 13.70
CA ALA A 106 -15.48 19.08 14.06
C ALA A 106 -16.46 18.37 13.10
N PHE A 107 -16.14 18.30 11.81
CA PHE A 107 -16.93 17.55 10.84
C PHE A 107 -16.85 16.05 11.11
N VAL A 108 -15.65 15.53 11.39
CA VAL A 108 -15.43 14.11 11.75
C VAL A 108 -16.22 13.72 13.00
N VAL A 109 -16.20 14.56 14.04
CA VAL A 109 -17.00 14.37 15.26
C VAL A 109 -18.48 14.17 14.94
N LYS A 110 -19.05 15.05 14.11
CA LYS A 110 -20.47 14.97 13.69
C LYS A 110 -20.74 13.73 12.86
N LYS A 111 -19.84 13.41 11.92
CA LYS A 111 -20.01 12.29 11.00
C LYS A 111 -19.96 10.93 11.71
N LEU A 112 -19.03 10.75 12.63
CA LEU A 112 -18.83 9.51 13.38
C LEU A 112 -19.65 9.43 14.68
N LYS A 113 -20.37 10.51 15.05
CA LYS A 113 -21.06 10.63 16.35
C LYS A 113 -20.13 10.21 17.49
N SER A 114 -18.91 10.70 17.44
CA SER A 114 -17.84 10.37 18.39
C SER A 114 -17.59 11.53 19.34
N ASN A 115 -16.98 11.25 20.49
CA ASN A 115 -16.61 12.30 21.44
C ASN A 115 -15.53 13.21 20.80
N PRO A 116 -15.68 14.55 20.84
CA PRO A 116 -14.64 15.48 20.37
C PRO A 116 -13.25 15.17 20.92
N ARG A 117 -13.17 14.77 22.19
CA ARG A 117 -11.91 14.39 22.83
C ARG A 117 -11.24 13.22 22.11
N THR A 118 -11.99 12.17 21.79
CA THR A 118 -11.47 10.99 21.10
C THR A 118 -10.95 11.34 19.71
N VAL A 119 -11.68 12.16 18.95
CA VAL A 119 -11.23 12.61 17.62
C VAL A 119 -9.96 13.45 17.74
N ASN A 120 -9.93 14.44 18.61
CA ASN A 120 -8.78 15.34 18.78
C ASN A 120 -7.54 14.59 19.26
N GLU A 121 -7.68 13.68 20.22
CA GLU A 121 -6.59 12.82 20.71
C GLU A 121 -6.06 11.88 19.62
N THR A 122 -6.95 11.36 18.77
CA THR A 122 -6.55 10.51 17.63
C THR A 122 -5.75 11.32 16.61
N PHE A 123 -6.23 12.49 16.22
CA PHE A 123 -5.50 13.37 15.28
C PHE A 123 -4.14 13.78 15.84
N LYS A 124 -4.08 14.11 17.14
CA LYS A 124 -2.81 14.43 17.79
C LYS A 124 -1.86 13.24 17.76
N TYR A 125 -2.32 12.06 18.15
CA TYR A 125 -1.52 10.84 18.13
C TYR A 125 -0.96 10.52 16.73
N LEU A 126 -1.79 10.63 15.69
CA LEU A 126 -1.36 10.39 14.31
C LEU A 126 -0.32 11.41 13.83
N VAL A 127 -0.36 12.65 14.32
CA VAL A 127 0.67 13.65 14.03
C VAL A 127 1.95 13.34 14.79
N ASP A 128 1.85 12.96 16.07
CA ASP A 128 2.99 12.64 16.92
C ASP A 128 3.75 11.39 16.41
N MET A 129 3.05 10.44 15.79
CA MET A 129 3.63 9.23 15.18
C MET A 129 4.15 9.44 13.74
N ASP A 130 4.24 10.68 13.26
CA ASP A 130 4.64 11.02 11.88
C ASP A 130 3.76 10.36 10.78
N PHE A 131 2.60 9.84 11.16
CA PHE A 131 1.65 9.23 10.23
C PHE A 131 1.02 10.29 9.33
N MET A 132 0.77 11.48 9.86
CA MET A 132 0.26 12.61 9.07
C MET A 132 0.77 13.96 9.57
N LYS A 133 0.84 14.94 8.68
CA LYS A 133 1.25 16.32 9.02
C LYS A 133 0.19 17.32 8.62
N LYS A 134 0.01 18.37 9.42
CA LYS A 134 -0.89 19.47 9.08
C LYS A 134 -0.19 20.42 8.11
N GLN A 135 -0.77 20.65 6.94
CA GLN A 135 -0.33 21.66 5.98
C GLN A 135 -1.52 22.59 5.66
N GLY A 136 -1.46 23.81 6.17
CA GLY A 136 -2.57 24.76 6.07
C GLY A 136 -3.85 24.22 6.74
N THR A 137 -4.91 24.08 5.96
CA THR A 137 -6.21 23.55 6.41
C THR A 137 -6.37 22.04 6.27
N ALA A 138 -5.42 21.36 5.63
CA ALA A 138 -5.46 19.93 5.37
C ALA A 138 -4.42 19.16 6.19
N TYR A 139 -4.65 17.86 6.33
CA TYR A 139 -3.66 16.90 6.83
C TYR A 139 -3.17 16.04 5.69
N ILE A 140 -1.86 15.88 5.55
CA ILE A 140 -1.24 15.02 4.54
C ILE A 140 -0.81 13.74 5.22
N VAL A 141 -1.32 12.61 4.73
CA VAL A 141 -0.93 11.28 5.19
C VAL A 141 0.40 10.89 4.56
N ASN A 142 1.31 10.42 5.40
CA ASN A 142 2.67 10.06 5.01
C ASN A 142 2.66 8.83 4.08
N PRO A 143 3.24 8.93 2.86
CA PRO A 143 3.32 7.83 1.91
C PRO A 143 4.04 6.58 2.41
N LYS A 144 4.86 6.70 3.49
CA LYS A 144 5.48 5.56 4.18
C LYS A 144 4.44 4.52 4.63
N TYR A 145 3.23 4.96 4.98
CA TYR A 145 2.18 4.07 5.50
C TYR A 145 1.13 3.73 4.45
N VAL A 146 0.74 4.69 3.60
CA VAL A 146 -0.37 4.52 2.65
C VAL A 146 -0.07 5.17 1.30
N CYS A 147 -0.30 4.44 0.21
CA CYS A 147 -0.05 4.95 -1.13
C CYS A 147 -1.10 5.99 -1.59
N ALA A 148 -0.72 6.83 -2.56
CA ALA A 148 -1.62 7.82 -3.14
C ALA A 148 -2.68 7.17 -4.02
N PHE A 149 -3.88 7.73 -4.05
CA PHE A 149 -4.93 7.22 -4.92
C PHE A 149 -4.68 7.58 -6.39
N GLY A 150 -4.88 6.61 -7.27
CA GLY A 150 -5.09 6.86 -8.71
C GLY A 150 -3.87 7.31 -9.50
N SER A 151 -2.64 7.09 -9.01
CA SER A 151 -1.44 7.39 -9.80
C SER A 151 -0.40 6.29 -9.71
N ASP A 152 -0.29 5.50 -10.78
CA ASP A 152 0.76 4.50 -10.97
C ASP A 152 2.16 5.15 -10.90
N LYS A 153 2.28 6.38 -11.40
CA LYS A 153 3.52 7.18 -11.33
C LYS A 153 3.91 7.55 -9.89
N LYS A 154 2.93 7.75 -9.00
CA LYS A 154 3.17 8.04 -7.57
C LYS A 154 3.31 6.78 -6.73
N ASN A 155 2.79 5.64 -7.21
CA ASN A 155 2.82 4.36 -6.52
C ASN A 155 3.89 3.44 -7.13
N ARG A 156 5.16 3.88 -7.08
CA ARG A 156 6.28 3.11 -7.65
C ARG A 156 6.40 1.72 -7.01
N THR A 157 6.95 0.78 -7.79
CA THR A 157 7.42 -0.51 -7.29
C THR A 157 8.51 -0.26 -6.25
N ILE A 158 8.38 -0.88 -5.09
CA ILE A 158 9.40 -0.84 -4.02
C ILE A 158 10.04 -2.21 -4.01
N ALA A 159 11.36 -2.24 -4.20
CA ALA A 159 12.19 -3.38 -3.83
C ALA A 159 12.79 -3.08 -2.45
N ILE A 160 12.63 -4.00 -1.51
CA ILE A 160 13.24 -3.91 -0.17
C ILE A 160 14.33 -4.97 -0.13
N ASN A 161 15.57 -4.54 0.07
CA ASN A 161 16.70 -5.44 0.29
C ASN A 161 16.92 -5.58 1.80
N TYR A 162 17.08 -6.82 2.27
CA TYR A 162 17.43 -7.12 3.66
C TYR A 162 18.87 -7.65 3.66
N SER A 163 19.79 -6.89 4.27
CA SER A 163 21.17 -7.31 4.50
C SER A 163 21.38 -7.54 5.99
N TYR A 164 22.06 -8.62 6.34
CA TYR A 164 22.47 -8.92 7.71
C TYR A 164 23.98 -8.73 7.83
N ASP A 165 24.43 -7.92 8.79
CA ASP A 165 25.86 -7.74 9.11
C ASP A 165 26.37 -8.78 10.12
N GLU A 166 25.53 -9.75 10.51
CA GLU A 166 25.92 -10.79 11.46
C GLU A 166 26.56 -11.98 10.72
N PRO A 167 27.70 -12.51 11.22
CA PRO A 167 28.22 -13.77 10.71
C PRO A 167 27.13 -14.82 10.89
N THR A 168 26.75 -15.48 9.80
CA THR A 168 25.78 -16.54 9.91
C THR A 168 26.40 -17.64 10.78
N LEU A 169 25.59 -18.28 11.63
CA LEU A 169 26.03 -19.42 12.44
C LEU A 169 26.44 -20.65 11.59
N PHE A 170 26.48 -20.50 10.26
CA PHE A 170 26.77 -21.50 9.26
C PHE A 170 28.00 -21.17 8.40
N ASP A 171 28.71 -20.07 8.68
CA ASP A 171 30.05 -19.79 8.11
C ASP A 171 31.19 -20.31 9.01
#